data_AF-A0AAD6VC43-F1
#
_entry.id   AF-A0AAD6VC43-F1
#
_cell.length_a   1.000
_cell.length_b   1.000
_cell.length_c   1.000
_cell.angle_alpha   90.00
_cell.angle_beta   90.00
_cell.angle_gamma   90.00
#
_symmetry.space_group_name_H-M   'P 1'
#
loop_
_entity.id
_entity.type
_entity.pdbx_description
1 polymer ?
#
loop_
_entity_poly.entity_id
_entity_poly.type
_entity_poly.pdbx_seq_one_letter_code
_entity_poly.pdbx_strand_id
1 'polypeptide(L)'
;MLNGPAINPRPPPQTQVRTAGSHPHARVYPGSAPPCRRHTTGKKNTKASIKVGALNMKGRGKPEDDKWFHIWQVMREQKTGVLIITETHLDDEYKYNVDSLFKRAMRIEFTPDPEAPTARAGLAFALNRNTVETDNVSTTEIIPGRAMILKMKNVDGSNLSILGVYAPNRPYQNAAFWRDIKAWYVAHRDVDRPNLLGGDLNFVEDALDRLPSHPDSKASVDAFDELKTYLGLMDGWRETYPTTRAYTFMQAPSQGGSQSRIDRIYIKRDLFEDSFEWEMQAVGIETDHRMVTMRLTTEDAPTIGHGRWVWPAHIIRDKTLAKIIHEDGLTLQNELSEIAQKEINGQWNPRHNAQTLWADFTSKMCADARKRAKIVVPQIVEEIAETKNKIDLIENDEDLSEEDILLSCVVLQEKLTKLEQKRHRDTRLTAQVRNRMEGEVINRYWTGTN
;
A
#
# COMPACT_ATOMS: atom_id res chain seq x y z
N MET A 1 48.55 -56.32 -0.92
CA MET A 1 48.53 -55.92 0.51
C MET A 1 48.10 -54.46 0.57
N LEU A 2 46.93 -54.17 1.15
CA LEU A 2 46.58 -52.99 1.94
C LEU A 2 45.07 -53.02 2.18
N ASN A 3 44.72 -52.92 3.46
CA ASN A 3 43.38 -52.97 4.04
C ASN A 3 42.56 -51.71 3.74
N GLY A 4 41.24 -51.88 3.59
CA GLY A 4 40.24 -50.82 3.79
C GLY A 4 38.94 -51.44 4.31
N PRO A 5 38.39 -51.00 5.45
CA PRO A 5 37.28 -51.67 6.13
C PRO A 5 35.91 -51.35 5.51
N ALA A 6 35.01 -52.32 5.54
CA ALA A 6 33.62 -52.21 5.14
C ALA A 6 32.84 -51.27 6.09
N ILE A 7 32.20 -50.25 5.52
CA ILE A 7 31.31 -49.33 6.23
C ILE A 7 29.92 -49.96 6.25
N ASN A 8 29.45 -50.35 7.44
CA ASN A 8 28.05 -50.74 7.69
C ASN A 8 27.12 -49.52 7.61
N PRO A 9 25.94 -49.63 6.98
CA PRO A 9 24.97 -48.55 6.91
C PRO A 9 24.36 -48.26 8.29
N ARG A 10 24.27 -46.97 8.65
CA ARG A 10 23.59 -46.51 9.87
C ARG A 10 22.07 -46.77 9.78
N PRO A 11 21.42 -47.25 10.85
CA PRO A 11 19.97 -47.36 10.89
C PRO A 11 19.30 -45.97 10.93
N PRO A 12 18.06 -45.85 10.42
CA PRO A 12 17.34 -44.58 10.40
C PRO A 12 17.01 -44.07 11.82
N PRO A 13 16.98 -42.74 12.03
CA PRO A 13 16.69 -42.17 13.33
C PRO A 13 15.24 -42.47 13.75
N GLN A 14 15.09 -42.93 14.99
CA GLN A 14 13.81 -43.24 15.62
C GLN A 14 12.97 -41.98 15.80
N THR A 15 11.75 -42.01 15.26
CA THR A 15 10.73 -40.97 15.40
C THR A 15 10.22 -40.96 16.85
N GLN A 16 10.71 -40.03 17.67
CA GLN A 16 10.10 -39.74 18.97
C GLN A 16 8.83 -38.90 18.76
N VAL A 17 7.69 -39.52 19.05
CA VAL A 17 6.39 -38.86 19.18
C VAL A 17 6.49 -37.84 20.32
N ARG A 18 6.50 -36.55 19.99
CA ARG A 18 6.38 -35.48 20.99
C ARG A 18 4.91 -35.21 21.30
N THR A 19 4.56 -35.47 22.54
CA THR A 19 3.29 -35.14 23.19
C THR A 19 3.11 -33.62 23.27
N ALA A 20 1.86 -33.17 23.10
CA ALA A 20 1.46 -31.77 23.27
C ALA A 20 1.66 -31.35 24.74
N GLY A 21 2.52 -30.35 24.97
CA GLY A 21 2.81 -29.80 26.29
C GLY A 21 2.91 -28.27 26.25
N SER A 22 2.01 -27.63 26.99
CA SER A 22 2.07 -26.31 27.64
C SER A 22 2.66 -25.09 26.91
N HIS A 23 1.82 -24.07 26.74
CA HIS A 23 2.16 -22.70 26.35
C HIS A 23 3.47 -22.16 26.98
N PRO A 24 4.34 -21.49 26.20
CA PRO A 24 5.48 -20.77 26.76
C PRO A 24 5.00 -19.49 27.45
N HIS A 25 5.54 -19.29 28.65
CA HIS A 25 5.36 -18.15 29.53
C HIS A 25 5.42 -16.79 28.81
N ALA A 26 4.49 -15.90 29.16
CA ALA A 26 4.54 -14.49 28.80
C ALA A 26 5.89 -13.88 29.22
N ARG A 27 6.58 -13.22 28.29
CA ARG A 27 7.78 -12.43 28.58
C ARG A 27 7.41 -11.30 29.54
N VAL A 28 7.87 -11.38 30.79
CA VAL A 28 7.85 -10.26 31.73
C VAL A 28 9.04 -9.38 31.41
N TYR A 29 8.80 -8.16 30.91
CA TYR A 29 9.86 -7.16 30.74
C TYR A 29 10.19 -6.55 32.12
N PRO A 30 11.45 -6.62 32.58
CA PRO A 30 11.86 -5.93 33.80
C PRO A 30 12.12 -4.45 33.46
N GLY A 31 11.20 -3.58 33.87
CA GLY A 31 11.37 -2.13 33.78
C GLY A 31 10.12 -1.39 34.26
N SER A 32 10.30 -0.36 35.06
CA SER A 32 9.22 0.57 35.41
C SER A 32 8.67 1.22 34.13
N ALA A 33 7.35 1.18 33.95
CA ALA A 33 6.67 1.83 32.84
C ALA A 33 7.15 3.29 32.71
N PRO A 34 7.59 3.74 31.53
CA PRO A 34 7.98 5.13 31.35
C PRO A 34 6.79 6.04 31.67
N PRO A 35 7.01 7.21 32.28
CA PRO A 35 5.93 8.13 32.61
C PRO A 35 5.18 8.53 31.33
N CYS A 36 3.86 8.40 31.37
CA CYS A 36 2.96 8.83 30.30
C CYS A 36 3.22 10.32 29.99
N ARG A 37 3.88 10.61 28.86
CA ARG A 37 4.20 11.99 28.47
C ARG A 37 2.99 12.63 27.79
N ARG A 38 2.85 13.93 28.05
CA ARG A 38 1.76 14.80 27.58
C ARG A 38 1.56 14.67 26.07
N HIS A 39 0.32 14.39 25.67
CA HIS A 39 -0.19 14.53 24.31
C HIS A 39 0.34 15.82 23.66
N THR A 40 1.15 15.67 22.60
CA THR A 40 1.32 16.74 21.64
C THR A 40 -0.04 16.94 20.98
N THR A 41 -0.56 18.15 21.05
CA THR A 41 -1.87 18.52 20.51
C THR A 41 -1.78 18.62 18.98
N GLY A 42 -1.64 17.49 18.30
CA GLY A 42 -2.03 17.37 16.90
C GLY A 42 -3.54 17.62 16.82
N LYS A 43 -3.97 18.65 16.10
CA LYS A 43 -5.40 19.04 16.02
C LYS A 43 -6.29 17.99 15.32
N LYS A 44 -5.70 17.00 14.65
CA LYS A 44 -6.40 15.91 13.98
C LYS A 44 -5.99 14.57 14.60
N ASN A 45 -6.97 13.71 14.87
CA ASN A 45 -6.76 12.32 15.25
C ASN A 45 -6.29 11.51 14.02
N THR A 46 -5.08 11.76 13.54
CA THR A 46 -4.45 10.99 12.45
C THR A 46 -4.00 9.64 12.98
N LYS A 47 -3.96 8.63 12.10
CA LYS A 47 -3.40 7.32 12.46
C LYS A 47 -1.93 7.47 12.84
N ALA A 48 -1.41 6.53 13.63
CA ALA A 48 0.00 6.47 14.05
C ALA A 48 1.01 6.21 12.89
N SER A 49 0.57 6.24 11.62
CA SER A 49 1.43 6.04 10.46
C SER A 49 0.92 6.79 9.22
N ILE A 50 1.85 7.15 8.34
CA ILE A 50 1.58 7.77 7.03
C ILE A 50 1.90 6.75 5.94
N LYS A 51 0.98 6.57 4.97
CA LYS A 51 1.26 5.81 3.74
C LYS A 51 1.70 6.78 2.66
N VAL A 52 2.89 6.58 2.10
CA VAL A 52 3.45 7.36 1.00
C VAL A 52 3.47 6.47 -0.24
N GLY A 53 3.13 7.03 -1.40
CA GLY A 53 3.18 6.32 -2.67
C GLY A 53 3.77 7.15 -3.80
N ALA A 54 4.16 6.49 -4.88
CA ALA A 54 4.51 7.12 -6.15
C ALA A 54 3.84 6.38 -7.32
N LEU A 55 3.35 7.14 -8.30
CA LEU A 55 2.65 6.63 -9.48
C LEU A 55 2.85 7.54 -10.68
N ASN A 56 3.35 6.99 -11.79
CA ASN A 56 3.23 7.63 -13.09
C ASN A 56 1.80 7.44 -13.63
N MET A 57 1.07 8.54 -13.83
CA MET A 57 -0.32 8.49 -14.27
C MET A 57 -0.48 8.47 -15.79
N LYS A 58 0.60 8.63 -16.55
CA LYS A 58 0.63 8.68 -18.02
C LYS A 58 -0.34 9.71 -18.60
N GLY A 59 -0.17 10.96 -18.20
CA GLY A 59 -1.04 12.07 -18.58
C GLY A 59 -2.41 12.04 -17.90
N ARG A 60 -3.07 13.20 -17.82
CA ARG A 60 -4.38 13.38 -17.17
C ARG A 60 -5.57 12.64 -17.81
N GLY A 61 -5.41 12.08 -19.01
CA GLY A 61 -6.50 11.46 -19.76
C GLY A 61 -7.33 12.47 -20.58
N LYS A 62 -8.49 12.03 -21.06
CA LYS A 62 -9.43 12.86 -21.82
C LYS A 62 -10.29 13.68 -20.85
N PRO A 63 -10.85 14.85 -21.26
CA PRO A 63 -11.71 15.66 -20.39
C PRO A 63 -12.92 14.90 -19.81
N GLU A 64 -13.45 13.92 -20.54
CA GLU A 64 -14.58 13.07 -20.12
C GLU A 64 -14.18 12.00 -19.08
N ASP A 65 -12.89 11.67 -19.00
CA ASP A 65 -12.32 10.65 -18.12
C ASP A 65 -11.06 11.21 -17.44
N ASP A 66 -11.27 12.27 -16.65
CA ASP A 66 -10.20 12.92 -15.90
C ASP A 66 -9.68 11.99 -14.79
N LYS A 67 -8.44 11.55 -14.97
CA LYS A 67 -7.76 10.64 -14.04
C LYS A 67 -7.62 11.22 -12.64
N TRP A 68 -7.69 12.53 -12.41
CA TRP A 68 -7.64 13.11 -11.05
C TRP A 68 -8.76 12.61 -10.14
N PHE A 69 -9.96 12.36 -10.68
CA PHE A 69 -11.03 11.71 -9.91
C PHE A 69 -10.70 10.26 -9.55
N HIS A 70 -9.93 9.57 -10.39
CA HIS A 70 -9.50 8.20 -10.15
C HIS A 70 -8.36 8.17 -9.13
N ILE A 71 -7.43 9.11 -9.22
CA ILE A 71 -6.36 9.32 -8.24
C ILE A 71 -6.95 9.53 -6.85
N TRP A 72 -7.94 10.41 -6.70
CA TRP A 72 -8.63 10.60 -5.42
C TRP A 72 -9.25 9.29 -4.91
N GLN A 73 -9.92 8.52 -5.77
CA GLN A 73 -10.50 7.23 -5.40
C GLN A 73 -9.42 6.25 -4.92
N VAL A 74 -8.30 6.13 -5.63
CA VAL A 74 -7.16 5.29 -5.24
C VAL A 74 -6.61 5.71 -3.88
N MET A 75 -6.33 7.00 -3.69
CA MET A 75 -5.81 7.52 -2.42
C MET A 75 -6.77 7.26 -1.24
N ARG A 76 -8.08 7.42 -1.45
CA ARG A 76 -9.11 7.18 -0.43
C ARG A 76 -9.22 5.70 -0.06
N GLU A 77 -9.27 4.82 -1.06
CA GLU A 77 -9.41 3.37 -0.85
C GLU A 77 -8.18 2.78 -0.15
N GLN A 78 -6.99 3.19 -0.58
CA GLN A 78 -5.74 2.68 -0.03
C GLN A 78 -5.25 3.44 1.21
N LYS A 79 -5.93 4.53 1.56
CA LYS A 79 -5.57 5.42 2.68
C LYS A 79 -4.15 5.97 2.53
N THR A 80 -3.78 6.32 1.30
CA THR A 80 -2.52 6.98 0.97
C THR A 80 -2.59 8.42 1.47
N GLY A 81 -1.59 8.83 2.25
CA GLY A 81 -1.45 10.18 2.79
C GLY A 81 -0.81 11.14 1.80
N VAL A 82 0.32 10.72 1.24
CA VAL A 82 1.06 11.48 0.23
C VAL A 82 1.24 10.59 -1.00
N LEU A 83 0.83 11.08 -2.16
CA LEU A 83 1.07 10.40 -3.43
C LEU A 83 1.88 11.32 -4.35
N ILE A 84 3.04 10.84 -4.77
CA ILE A 84 3.89 11.46 -5.78
C ILE A 84 3.35 11.04 -7.15
N ILE A 85 3.01 12.00 -8.00
CA ILE A 85 2.41 11.75 -9.30
C ILE A 85 3.29 12.34 -10.38
N THR A 86 3.67 11.53 -11.36
CA THR A 86 4.45 11.95 -12.53
C THR A 86 3.61 11.89 -13.80
N GLU A 87 4.05 12.61 -14.85
CA GLU A 87 3.31 12.82 -16.10
C GLU A 87 1.91 13.39 -15.86
N THR A 88 1.83 14.43 -15.04
CA THR A 88 0.54 15.01 -14.63
C THR A 88 -0.16 15.77 -15.76
N HIS A 89 0.60 16.34 -16.70
CA HIS A 89 0.09 17.15 -17.81
C HIS A 89 -0.86 18.25 -17.33
N LEU A 90 -0.43 18.97 -16.29
CA LEU A 90 -1.22 19.93 -15.53
C LEU A 90 -0.71 21.35 -15.76
N ASP A 91 -1.62 22.28 -16.04
CA ASP A 91 -1.36 23.72 -16.05
C ASP A 91 -2.02 24.42 -14.85
N ASP A 92 -1.70 25.70 -14.64
CA ASP A 92 -2.21 26.49 -13.52
C ASP A 92 -3.74 26.59 -13.49
N GLU A 93 -4.37 26.75 -14.67
CA GLU A 93 -5.83 26.84 -14.80
C GLU A 93 -6.49 25.52 -14.37
N TYR A 94 -5.95 24.41 -14.84
CA TYR A 94 -6.46 23.09 -14.49
C TYR A 94 -6.24 22.77 -13.02
N LYS A 95 -5.07 23.13 -12.45
CA LYS A 95 -4.84 23.01 -11.01
C LYS A 95 -5.92 23.72 -10.23
N TYR A 96 -6.23 24.96 -10.59
CA TYR A 96 -7.25 25.72 -9.89
C TYR A 96 -8.61 24.99 -9.89
N ASN A 97 -8.99 24.39 -11.02
CA ASN A 97 -10.22 23.61 -11.13
C ASN A 97 -10.18 22.35 -10.25
N VAL A 98 -9.09 21.59 -10.29
CA VAL A 98 -8.94 20.37 -9.47
C VAL A 98 -8.90 20.72 -7.98
N ASP A 99 -8.14 21.75 -7.58
CA ASP A 99 -8.08 22.22 -6.20
C ASP A 99 -9.45 22.72 -5.71
N SER A 100 -10.23 23.39 -6.56
CA SER A 100 -11.59 23.82 -6.22
C SER A 100 -12.51 22.62 -5.97
N LEU A 101 -12.45 21.60 -6.85
CA LEU A 101 -13.25 20.39 -6.76
C LEU A 101 -12.90 19.55 -5.52
N PHE A 102 -11.62 19.40 -5.21
CA PHE A 102 -11.15 18.56 -4.11
C PHE A 102 -10.76 19.33 -2.85
N LYS A 103 -11.06 20.63 -2.75
CA LYS A 103 -10.58 21.54 -1.69
C LYS A 103 -10.64 20.97 -0.27
N ARG A 104 -11.69 20.20 0.05
CA ARG A 104 -11.91 19.58 1.36
C ARG A 104 -11.20 18.22 1.53
N ALA A 105 -10.98 17.51 0.44
CA ALA A 105 -10.53 16.12 0.42
C ALA A 105 -9.04 15.97 0.09
N MET A 106 -8.52 16.77 -0.84
CA MET A 106 -7.18 16.67 -1.38
C MET A 106 -6.55 18.06 -1.49
N ARG A 107 -5.24 18.15 -1.32
CA ARG A 107 -4.42 19.33 -1.66
C ARG A 107 -3.41 18.90 -2.72
N ILE A 108 -3.28 19.65 -3.80
CA ILE A 108 -2.30 19.38 -4.83
C ILE A 108 -1.23 20.46 -4.81
N GLU A 109 0.02 20.03 -4.73
CA GLU A 109 1.19 20.85 -5.02
C GLU A 109 1.82 20.33 -6.31
N PHE A 110 2.18 21.20 -7.24
CA PHE A 110 2.68 20.75 -8.55
C PHE A 110 3.80 21.65 -9.08
N THR A 111 4.58 21.08 -9.98
CA THR A 111 5.55 21.77 -10.83
C THR A 111 5.30 21.34 -12.28
N PRO A 112 4.92 22.26 -13.18
CA PRO A 112 4.70 21.96 -14.60
C PRO A 112 5.99 21.97 -15.41
N ASP A 113 5.96 21.37 -16.60
CA ASP A 113 7.00 21.64 -17.60
C ASP A 113 6.91 23.10 -18.06
N PRO A 114 8.04 23.84 -18.11
CA PRO A 114 8.01 25.28 -18.39
C PRO A 114 7.60 25.61 -19.84
N GLU A 115 7.76 24.68 -20.78
CA GLU A 115 7.48 24.92 -22.19
C GLU A 115 6.16 24.30 -22.65
N ALA A 116 5.80 23.13 -22.13
CA ALA A 116 4.57 22.43 -22.49
C ALA A 116 3.89 21.76 -21.29
N PRO A 117 3.31 22.54 -20.36
CA PRO A 117 2.71 22.06 -19.10
C PRO A 117 1.68 20.93 -19.28
N THR A 118 0.92 20.96 -20.38
CA THR A 118 -0.20 20.04 -20.65
C THR A 118 0.16 18.85 -21.54
N ALA A 119 1.42 18.78 -22.01
CA ALA A 119 1.84 17.77 -22.98
C ALA A 119 3.15 17.07 -22.63
N ARG A 120 3.99 17.66 -21.77
CA ARG A 120 5.28 17.11 -21.36
C ARG A 120 5.41 17.14 -19.85
N ALA A 121 5.98 16.07 -19.29
CA ALA A 121 6.40 15.98 -17.91
C ALA A 121 5.33 16.46 -16.90
N GLY A 122 5.78 17.08 -15.81
CA GLY A 122 4.93 17.52 -14.73
C GLY A 122 4.93 16.55 -13.56
N LEU A 123 5.22 17.09 -12.39
CA LEU A 123 5.31 16.37 -11.12
C LEU A 123 4.34 17.04 -10.14
N ALA A 124 3.59 16.23 -9.39
CA ALA A 124 2.73 16.72 -8.33
C ALA A 124 2.79 15.86 -7.07
N PHE A 125 2.53 16.48 -5.94
CA PHE A 125 2.15 15.82 -4.70
C PHE A 125 0.65 15.97 -4.51
N ALA A 126 -0.06 14.86 -4.46
CA ALA A 126 -1.43 14.80 -3.98
C ALA A 126 -1.44 14.43 -2.50
N LEU A 127 -2.04 15.28 -1.67
CA LEU A 127 -2.10 15.12 -0.22
C LEU A 127 -3.53 14.87 0.23
N ASN A 128 -3.75 13.76 0.92
CA ASN A 128 -5.06 13.36 1.39
C ASN A 128 -5.39 14.03 2.74
N ARG A 129 -6.27 15.03 2.71
CA ARG A 129 -6.66 15.83 3.89
C ARG A 129 -7.34 15.00 4.98
N ASN A 130 -7.83 13.81 4.65
CA ASN A 130 -8.48 12.90 5.60
C ASN A 130 -7.48 12.05 6.39
N THR A 131 -6.21 11.98 5.97
CA THR A 131 -5.21 11.10 6.58
C THR A 131 -3.96 11.84 7.07
N VAL A 132 -3.63 12.98 6.49
CA VAL A 132 -2.46 13.79 6.88
C VAL A 132 -2.82 15.26 7.14
N GLU A 133 -1.98 15.93 7.93
CA GLU A 133 -2.10 17.38 8.11
C GLU A 133 -1.55 18.11 6.88
N THR A 134 -2.35 19.00 6.31
CA THR A 134 -2.03 19.67 5.04
C THR A 134 -1.91 21.18 5.18
N ASP A 135 -2.16 21.75 6.35
CA ASP A 135 -2.23 23.20 6.50
C ASP A 135 -0.83 23.85 6.47
N ASN A 136 0.16 23.19 7.08
CA ASN A 136 1.55 23.66 7.15
C ASN A 136 2.46 22.91 6.17
N VAL A 137 2.06 22.91 4.91
CA VAL A 137 2.81 22.30 3.81
C VAL A 137 3.48 23.40 2.99
N SER A 138 4.75 23.17 2.66
CA SER A 138 5.52 24.01 1.74
C SER A 138 6.23 23.14 0.71
N THR A 139 6.45 23.70 -0.48
CA THR A 139 7.19 23.05 -1.55
C THR A 139 8.33 23.94 -2.02
N THR A 140 9.38 23.31 -2.54
CA THR A 140 10.48 23.99 -3.22
C THR A 140 10.77 23.25 -4.50
N GLU A 141 10.65 23.96 -5.62
CA GLU A 141 11.01 23.44 -6.93
C GLU A 141 12.53 23.40 -7.05
N ILE A 142 13.05 22.25 -7.48
CA ILE A 142 14.48 22.03 -7.70
C ILE A 142 14.77 22.09 -9.20
N ILE A 143 13.98 21.34 -9.98
CA ILE A 143 14.02 21.32 -11.45
C ILE A 143 12.57 21.39 -11.95
N PRO A 144 12.19 22.45 -12.69
CA PRO A 144 10.84 22.61 -13.22
C PRO A 144 10.32 21.36 -13.92
N GLY A 145 9.11 20.94 -13.57
CA GLY A 145 8.41 19.79 -14.13
C GLY A 145 8.97 18.41 -13.75
N ARG A 146 10.08 18.35 -13.00
CA ARG A 146 10.85 17.10 -12.81
C ARG A 146 11.35 16.83 -11.40
N ALA A 147 11.62 17.84 -10.58
CA ALA A 147 12.06 17.62 -9.20
C ALA A 147 11.52 18.71 -8.27
N MET A 148 10.83 18.29 -7.21
CA MET A 148 10.25 19.18 -6.21
C MET A 148 10.30 18.51 -4.84
N ILE A 149 10.73 19.26 -3.82
CA ILE A 149 10.70 18.79 -2.43
C ILE A 149 9.46 19.33 -1.71
N LEU A 150 8.75 18.44 -1.05
CA LEU A 150 7.63 18.72 -0.15
C LEU A 150 8.13 18.69 1.28
N LYS A 151 7.81 19.72 2.07
CA LYS A 151 7.99 19.74 3.52
C LYS A 151 6.63 19.80 4.21
N MET A 152 6.40 18.87 5.14
CA MET A 152 5.17 18.76 5.91
C MET A 152 5.46 18.26 7.33
N LYS A 153 4.41 18.15 8.15
CA LYS A 153 4.50 17.52 9.46
C LYS A 153 4.19 16.03 9.37
N ASN A 154 5.03 15.22 10.03
CA ASN A 154 4.75 13.82 10.29
C ASN A 154 3.68 13.69 11.39
N VAL A 155 3.20 12.47 11.65
CA VAL A 155 2.15 12.17 12.64
C VAL A 155 2.55 12.56 14.06
N ASP A 156 3.82 12.40 14.43
CA ASP A 156 4.39 12.81 15.73
C ASP A 156 4.66 14.32 15.82
N GLY A 157 4.44 15.08 14.74
CA GLY A 157 4.73 16.51 14.65
C GLY A 157 6.18 16.84 14.26
N SER A 158 7.03 15.83 14.06
CA SER A 158 8.35 16.00 13.45
C SER A 158 8.22 16.49 11.99
N ASN A 159 9.32 16.98 11.41
CA ASN A 159 9.31 17.39 10.01
C ASN A 159 9.51 16.17 9.11
N LEU A 160 8.65 16.05 8.09
CA LEU A 160 8.78 15.07 7.03
C LEU A 160 9.04 15.80 5.72
N SER A 161 10.13 15.44 5.05
CA SER A 161 10.54 15.99 3.76
C SER A 161 10.59 14.90 2.70
N ILE A 162 9.93 15.14 1.57
CA ILE A 162 9.74 14.15 0.49
C ILE A 162 10.17 14.78 -0.82
N LEU A 163 11.19 14.22 -1.46
CA LEU A 163 11.65 14.63 -2.79
C LEU A 163 10.92 13.80 -3.86
N GLY A 164 10.09 14.46 -4.67
CA GLY A 164 9.44 13.87 -5.83
C GLY A 164 10.33 14.03 -7.06
N VAL A 165 10.42 12.99 -7.89
CA VAL A 165 11.24 13.02 -9.12
C VAL A 165 10.51 12.43 -10.33
N TYR A 166 10.75 13.01 -11.50
CA TYR A 166 10.42 12.46 -12.82
C TYR A 166 11.62 12.65 -13.76
N ALA A 167 12.47 11.64 -13.80
CA ALA A 167 13.76 11.72 -14.47
C ALA A 167 13.61 11.59 -16.00
N PRO A 168 14.53 12.14 -16.81
CA PRO A 168 14.52 11.96 -18.26
C PRO A 168 14.82 10.50 -18.69
N ASN A 169 14.25 10.09 -19.83
CA ASN A 169 14.47 8.76 -20.44
C ASN A 169 15.87 8.55 -21.03
N ARG A 170 16.49 9.62 -21.58
CA ARG A 170 17.78 9.46 -22.27
C ARG A 170 18.91 9.35 -21.24
N PRO A 171 19.79 8.33 -21.31
CA PRO A 171 20.81 8.09 -20.29
C PRO A 171 21.68 9.30 -19.93
N TYR A 172 22.15 10.06 -20.92
CA TYR A 172 22.99 11.24 -20.66
C TYR A 172 22.22 12.36 -19.93
N GLN A 173 20.93 12.54 -20.25
CA GLN A 173 20.06 13.52 -19.59
C GLN A 173 19.70 13.07 -18.18
N ASN A 174 19.47 11.76 -18.01
CA ASN A 174 19.20 11.14 -16.72
C ASN A 174 20.39 11.31 -15.77
N ALA A 175 21.62 11.00 -16.23
CA ALA A 175 22.83 11.21 -15.46
C ALA A 175 23.07 12.69 -15.10
N ALA A 176 22.80 13.63 -16.03
CA ALA A 176 22.88 15.06 -15.76
C ALA A 176 21.86 15.50 -14.69
N PHE A 177 20.61 15.04 -14.81
CA PHE A 177 19.53 15.33 -13.88
C PHE A 177 19.89 14.99 -12.42
N TRP A 178 20.50 13.84 -12.16
CA TRP A 178 20.93 13.47 -10.80
C TRP A 178 22.07 14.35 -10.28
N ARG A 179 23.02 14.72 -11.15
CA ARG A 179 24.10 15.66 -10.79
C ARG A 179 23.56 17.05 -10.48
N ASP A 180 22.55 17.51 -11.22
CA ASP A 180 21.93 18.81 -11.03
C ASP A 180 21.19 18.87 -9.68
N ILE A 181 20.45 17.83 -9.30
CA ILE A 181 19.83 17.73 -7.97
C ILE A 181 20.90 17.77 -6.87
N LYS A 182 22.00 17.02 -7.02
CA LYS A 182 23.11 17.02 -6.05
C LYS A 182 23.73 18.41 -5.95
N ALA A 183 24.02 19.07 -7.07
CA ALA A 183 24.56 20.43 -7.11
C ALA A 183 23.62 21.44 -6.46
N TRP A 184 22.30 21.29 -6.68
CA TRP A 184 21.30 22.13 -6.06
C TRP A 184 21.33 22.02 -4.53
N TYR A 185 21.38 20.82 -3.94
CA TYR A 185 21.51 20.66 -2.49
C TYR A 185 22.85 21.17 -1.95
N VAL A 186 23.93 21.08 -2.73
CA VAL A 186 25.23 21.66 -2.34
C VAL A 186 25.15 23.19 -2.27
N ALA A 187 24.39 23.82 -3.17
CA ALA A 187 24.17 25.26 -3.20
C ALA A 187 23.16 25.74 -2.14
N HIS A 188 22.16 24.93 -1.81
CA HIS A 188 21.06 25.26 -0.88
C HIS A 188 21.19 24.49 0.44
N ARG A 189 22.26 24.77 1.20
CA ARG A 189 22.57 24.04 2.45
C ARG A 189 21.57 24.27 3.58
N ASP A 190 20.75 25.30 3.47
CA ASP A 190 19.64 25.63 4.37
C ASP A 190 18.42 24.73 4.14
N VAL A 191 18.33 24.04 3.01
CA VAL A 191 17.27 23.10 2.72
C VAL A 191 17.63 21.73 3.30
N ASP A 192 16.82 21.27 4.26
CA ASP A 192 16.92 19.92 4.81
C ASP A 192 16.96 18.84 3.71
N ARG A 193 17.85 17.87 3.88
CA ARG A 193 17.89 16.68 3.04
C ARG A 193 16.59 15.88 3.19
N PRO A 194 16.11 15.26 2.11
CA PRO A 194 14.85 14.54 2.13
C PRO A 194 14.90 13.33 3.06
N ASN A 195 13.80 13.09 3.76
CA ASN A 195 13.56 11.84 4.47
C ASN A 195 13.19 10.71 3.50
N LEU A 196 12.46 11.05 2.43
CA LEU A 196 12.03 10.14 1.38
C LEU A 196 12.33 10.73 0.00
N LEU A 197 12.70 9.90 -0.96
CA LEU A 197 12.77 10.26 -2.39
C LEU A 197 11.90 9.28 -3.15
N GLY A 198 10.99 9.73 -4.01
CA GLY A 198 10.22 8.79 -4.82
C GLY A 198 9.69 9.37 -6.12
N GLY A 199 9.28 8.48 -7.01
CA GLY A 199 8.81 8.85 -8.34
C GLY A 199 9.29 7.86 -9.39
N ASP A 200 9.33 8.34 -10.63
CA ASP A 200 9.76 7.58 -11.80
C ASP A 200 11.18 8.01 -12.20
N LEU A 201 12.11 7.07 -12.07
CA LEU A 201 13.54 7.28 -12.30
C LEU A 201 13.91 7.04 -13.76
N ASN A 202 13.07 6.41 -14.58
CA ASN A 202 13.36 6.05 -15.97
C ASN A 202 14.69 5.28 -16.18
N PHE A 203 15.21 4.61 -15.15
CA PHE A 203 16.34 3.68 -15.26
C PHE A 203 16.29 2.62 -14.15
N VAL A 204 17.01 1.51 -14.34
CA VAL A 204 17.23 0.49 -13.32
C VAL A 204 18.62 0.54 -12.68
N GLU A 205 18.71 0.32 -11.37
CA GLU A 205 20.00 0.24 -10.66
C GLU A 205 20.67 -1.14 -10.83
N ASP A 206 19.88 -2.21 -10.77
CA ASP A 206 20.33 -3.59 -10.89
C ASP A 206 19.70 -4.27 -12.12
N ALA A 207 20.40 -5.23 -12.72
CA ALA A 207 19.85 -6.01 -13.84
C ALA A 207 18.63 -6.86 -13.40
N LEU A 208 18.58 -7.26 -12.12
CA LEU A 208 17.44 -7.97 -11.51
C LEU A 208 16.12 -7.18 -11.60
N ASP A 209 16.21 -5.86 -11.71
CA ASP A 209 15.05 -4.97 -11.84
C ASP A 209 14.51 -4.89 -13.28
N ARG A 210 15.01 -5.71 -14.21
CA ARG A 210 14.62 -5.69 -15.61
C ARG A 210 14.41 -7.09 -16.17
N LEU A 211 13.43 -7.21 -17.05
CA LEU A 211 13.15 -8.41 -17.84
C LEU A 211 13.01 -8.04 -19.33
N PRO A 212 13.79 -8.62 -20.25
CA PRO A 212 14.96 -9.48 -20.02
C PRO A 212 16.07 -8.79 -19.20
N SER A 213 16.88 -9.58 -18.49
CA SER A 213 17.88 -9.06 -17.55
C SER A 213 19.06 -8.40 -18.27
N HIS A 214 19.26 -7.12 -18.03
CA HIS A 214 20.46 -6.39 -18.45
C HIS A 214 20.65 -5.12 -17.61
N PRO A 215 21.89 -4.63 -17.42
CA PRO A 215 22.13 -3.38 -16.72
C PRO A 215 21.71 -2.18 -17.59
N ASP A 216 21.33 -1.07 -16.93
CA ASP A 216 21.17 0.22 -17.59
C ASP A 216 22.51 0.99 -17.64
N SER A 217 22.47 2.23 -18.15
CA SER A 217 23.66 3.06 -18.30
C SER A 217 24.39 3.27 -16.96
N LYS A 218 25.63 2.80 -16.90
CA LYS A 218 26.53 3.03 -15.76
C LYS A 218 26.65 4.51 -15.38
N ALA A 219 26.59 5.43 -16.34
CA ALA A 219 26.66 6.87 -16.04
C ALA A 219 25.43 7.37 -15.25
N SER A 220 24.24 6.83 -15.53
CA SER A 220 23.02 7.13 -14.76
C SER A 220 23.09 6.52 -13.37
N VAL A 221 23.49 5.24 -13.28
CA VAL A 221 23.63 4.50 -12.03
C VAL A 221 24.64 5.20 -11.11
N ASP A 222 25.84 5.48 -11.59
CA ASP A 222 26.89 6.13 -10.78
C ASP A 222 26.47 7.54 -10.32
N ALA A 223 25.83 8.33 -11.18
CA ALA A 223 25.35 9.66 -10.83
C ALA A 223 24.24 9.64 -9.76
N PHE A 224 23.33 8.66 -9.85
CA PHE A 224 22.29 8.48 -8.86
C PHE A 224 22.85 7.91 -7.55
N ASP A 225 23.78 6.96 -7.59
CA ASP A 225 24.45 6.41 -6.41
C ASP A 225 25.20 7.50 -5.62
N GLU A 226 25.85 8.41 -6.32
CA GLU A 226 26.47 9.59 -5.73
C GLU A 226 25.47 10.50 -5.02
N LEU A 227 24.30 10.74 -5.62
CA LEU A 227 23.23 11.53 -5.01
C LEU A 227 22.64 10.81 -3.79
N LYS A 228 22.29 9.53 -3.94
CA LYS A 228 21.74 8.66 -2.89
C LYS A 228 22.67 8.62 -1.67
N THR A 229 23.97 8.45 -1.91
CA THR A 229 25.01 8.48 -0.85
C THR A 229 25.09 9.85 -0.19
N TYR A 230 25.10 10.93 -0.98
CA TYR A 230 25.16 12.30 -0.45
C TYR A 230 23.94 12.65 0.43
N LEU A 231 22.75 12.18 0.04
CA LEU A 231 21.51 12.40 0.78
C LEU A 231 21.30 11.41 1.94
N GLY A 232 22.06 10.30 2.00
CA GLY A 232 21.93 9.26 3.03
C GLY A 232 20.69 8.39 2.86
N LEU A 233 20.29 8.16 1.61
CA LEU A 233 19.11 7.38 1.23
C LEU A 233 19.46 5.92 0.92
N MET A 234 18.49 5.03 1.02
CA MET A 234 18.56 3.63 0.61
C MET A 234 17.25 3.17 -0.02
N ASP A 235 17.30 2.14 -0.87
CA ASP A 235 16.11 1.52 -1.47
C ASP A 235 15.46 0.58 -0.45
N GLY A 236 14.39 1.05 0.20
CA GLY A 236 13.73 0.28 1.26
C GLY A 236 12.99 -0.96 0.74
N TRP A 237 12.52 -0.95 -0.51
CA TRP A 237 11.89 -2.14 -1.09
C TRP A 237 12.94 -3.22 -1.36
N ARG A 238 14.08 -2.86 -1.96
CA ARG A 238 15.16 -3.81 -2.24
C ARG A 238 15.82 -4.33 -0.95
N GLU A 239 15.92 -3.52 0.10
CA GLU A 239 16.37 -3.99 1.41
C GLU A 239 15.40 -5.02 2.02
N THR A 240 14.08 -4.78 1.88
CA THR A 240 13.05 -5.70 2.38
C THR A 240 12.99 -7.00 1.56
N TYR A 241 13.23 -6.91 0.24
CA TYR A 241 13.12 -8.01 -0.71
C TYR A 241 14.38 -8.11 -1.60
N PRO A 242 15.52 -8.61 -1.06
CA PRO A 242 16.82 -8.50 -1.73
C PRO A 242 16.90 -9.24 -3.07
N THR A 243 16.28 -10.41 -3.17
CA THR A 243 16.37 -11.29 -4.36
C THR A 243 15.08 -11.34 -5.17
N THR A 244 14.01 -10.69 -4.71
CA THR A 244 12.70 -10.75 -5.38
C THR A 244 12.73 -9.98 -6.69
N ARG A 245 12.22 -10.61 -7.75
CA ARG A 245 11.90 -9.97 -9.02
C ARG A 245 10.48 -9.44 -8.94
N ALA A 246 10.34 -8.14 -9.19
CA ALA A 246 9.07 -7.45 -9.30
C ALA A 246 9.25 -6.17 -10.11
N TYR A 247 8.29 -5.85 -10.97
CA TYR A 247 8.40 -4.75 -11.92
C TYR A 247 7.27 -3.73 -11.72
N THR A 248 7.54 -2.48 -12.09
CA THR A 248 6.57 -1.38 -11.99
C THR A 248 6.11 -0.89 -13.35
N PHE A 249 6.96 -0.94 -14.37
CA PHE A 249 6.65 -0.55 -15.74
C PHE A 249 6.64 -1.77 -16.66
N MET A 250 5.67 -1.80 -17.58
CA MET A 250 5.46 -2.90 -18.52
C MET A 250 5.25 -2.34 -19.93
N GLN A 251 6.09 -2.75 -20.87
CA GLN A 251 5.88 -2.44 -22.29
C GLN A 251 4.73 -3.26 -22.88
N ALA A 252 4.06 -2.70 -23.88
CA ALA A 252 3.06 -3.45 -24.62
C ALA A 252 3.69 -4.69 -25.30
N PRO A 253 2.93 -5.77 -25.53
CA PRO A 253 3.42 -6.94 -26.27
C PRO A 253 3.98 -6.57 -27.65
N SER A 254 3.37 -5.58 -28.32
CA SER A 254 3.82 -5.04 -29.61
C SER A 254 5.18 -4.33 -29.55
N GLN A 255 5.66 -3.97 -28.37
CA GLN A 255 6.94 -3.30 -28.12
C GLN A 255 8.01 -4.27 -27.56
N GLY A 256 7.71 -5.57 -27.48
CA GLY A 256 8.62 -6.59 -26.97
C GLY A 256 8.35 -7.01 -25.52
N GLY A 257 7.35 -6.41 -24.85
CA GLY A 257 6.87 -6.85 -23.54
C GLY A 257 7.83 -6.65 -22.37
N SER A 258 8.96 -5.94 -22.57
CA SER A 258 9.96 -5.75 -21.52
C SER A 258 9.37 -5.08 -20.28
N GLN A 259 9.88 -5.48 -19.13
CA GLN A 259 9.41 -5.02 -17.83
C GLN A 259 10.58 -4.45 -17.04
N SER A 260 10.31 -3.45 -16.21
CA SER A 260 11.34 -2.85 -15.37
C SER A 260 10.78 -2.23 -14.09
N ARG A 261 11.59 -2.22 -13.04
CA ARG A 261 11.32 -1.50 -11.79
C ARG A 261 11.95 -0.12 -11.84
N ILE A 262 11.25 0.83 -12.43
CA ILE A 262 11.71 2.23 -12.61
C ILE A 262 10.99 3.22 -11.70
N ASP A 263 9.86 2.81 -11.10
CA ASP A 263 9.19 3.57 -10.06
C ASP A 263 9.71 3.09 -8.70
N ARG A 264 10.23 4.01 -7.88
CA ARG A 264 10.86 3.65 -6.60
C ARG A 264 10.57 4.66 -5.52
N ILE A 265 10.68 4.20 -4.27
CA ILE A 265 10.72 5.04 -3.07
C ILE A 265 11.98 4.65 -2.29
N TYR A 266 12.81 5.64 -2.02
CA TYR A 266 13.99 5.56 -1.17
C TYR A 266 13.68 6.25 0.15
N ILE A 267 14.32 5.76 1.20
CA ILE A 267 14.14 6.24 2.57
C ILE A 267 15.50 6.54 3.18
N LYS A 268 15.55 7.55 4.04
CA LYS A 268 16.73 7.84 4.86
C LYS A 268 17.00 6.66 5.79
N ARG A 269 18.26 6.22 5.86
CA ARG A 269 18.64 4.99 6.59
C ARG A 269 18.10 4.92 8.01
N ASP A 270 18.14 6.03 8.75
CA ASP A 270 17.69 6.08 10.16
C ASP A 270 16.17 5.90 10.33
N LEU A 271 15.39 6.06 9.25
CA LEU A 271 13.93 5.89 9.26
C LEU A 271 13.49 4.52 8.73
N PHE A 272 14.42 3.68 8.27
CA PHE A 272 14.08 2.40 7.66
C PHE A 272 13.39 1.44 8.65
N GLU A 273 13.85 1.41 9.91
CA GLU A 273 13.24 0.57 10.96
C GLU A 273 11.78 0.96 11.27
N ASP A 274 11.41 2.21 11.03
CA ASP A 274 10.05 2.72 11.16
C ASP A 274 9.20 2.51 9.89
N SER A 275 9.73 1.80 8.90
CA SER A 275 9.08 1.55 7.62
C SER A 275 8.56 0.13 7.46
N PHE A 276 7.39 -0.02 6.83
CA PHE A 276 6.75 -1.32 6.60
C PHE A 276 5.73 -1.22 5.45
N GLU A 277 5.10 -2.35 5.08
CA GLU A 277 4.14 -2.42 3.96
C GLU A 277 4.70 -1.85 2.64
N TRP A 278 5.91 -2.28 2.28
CA TRP A 278 6.51 -2.00 0.97
C TRP A 278 5.80 -2.81 -0.12
N GLU A 279 5.04 -2.13 -0.99
CA GLU A 279 4.14 -2.79 -1.96
C GLU A 279 4.30 -2.20 -3.37
N MET A 280 4.14 -3.05 -4.37
CA MET A 280 3.95 -2.70 -5.79
C MET A 280 2.59 -3.21 -6.23
N GLN A 281 1.77 -2.36 -6.83
CA GLN A 281 0.41 -2.74 -7.16
C GLN A 281 -0.12 -2.07 -8.42
N ALA A 282 -0.77 -2.86 -9.27
CA ALA A 282 -1.61 -2.33 -10.33
C ALA A 282 -2.73 -1.47 -9.73
N VAL A 283 -3.02 -0.36 -10.40
CA VAL A 283 -4.10 0.56 -10.03
C VAL A 283 -5.21 0.48 -11.05
N GLY A 284 -6.44 0.83 -10.64
CA GLY A 284 -7.62 0.82 -11.52
C GLY A 284 -7.67 1.97 -12.53
N ILE A 285 -6.53 2.58 -12.84
CA ILE A 285 -6.38 3.74 -13.74
C ILE A 285 -5.67 3.25 -15.01
N GLU A 286 -5.97 3.87 -16.15
CA GLU A 286 -5.22 3.62 -17.39
C GLU A 286 -3.81 4.21 -17.29
N THR A 287 -2.83 3.34 -17.03
CA THR A 287 -1.39 3.61 -17.02
C THR A 287 -0.66 2.29 -17.27
N ASP A 288 0.56 2.35 -17.78
CA ASP A 288 1.51 1.24 -17.90
C ASP A 288 2.42 1.08 -16.68
N HIS A 289 2.23 1.93 -15.66
CA HIS A 289 2.96 1.87 -14.39
C HIS A 289 2.10 1.31 -13.25
N ARG A 290 2.75 0.60 -12.33
CA ARG A 290 2.22 0.20 -11.03
C ARG A 290 2.58 1.26 -9.99
N MET A 291 1.68 1.44 -9.02
CA MET A 291 1.96 2.31 -7.89
C MET A 291 2.88 1.59 -6.90
N VAL A 292 3.94 2.27 -6.48
CA VAL A 292 4.78 1.86 -5.36
C VAL A 292 4.31 2.55 -4.09
N THR A 293 4.28 1.83 -2.97
CA THR A 293 3.89 2.42 -1.68
C THR A 293 4.70 1.87 -0.52
N MET A 294 4.81 2.67 0.54
CA MET A 294 5.35 2.28 1.84
C MET A 294 4.59 2.96 2.96
N ARG A 295 4.65 2.42 4.18
CA ARG A 295 4.19 3.09 5.39
C ARG A 295 5.37 3.49 6.26
N LEU A 296 5.27 4.67 6.84
CA LEU A 296 6.16 5.17 7.87
C LEU A 296 5.37 5.30 9.17
N THR A 297 5.79 4.58 10.21
CA THR A 297 5.30 4.74 11.59
C THR A 297 6.17 5.75 12.35
N THR A 298 5.76 6.06 13.56
CA THR A 298 6.56 6.79 14.54
C THR A 298 7.03 5.83 15.62
N GLU A 299 8.20 6.06 16.23
CA GLU A 299 8.74 5.25 17.32
C GLU A 299 7.74 5.12 18.51
N ASP A 300 6.99 6.19 18.79
CA ASP A 300 5.96 6.25 19.83
C ASP A 300 4.62 5.60 19.43
N ALA A 301 4.54 4.99 18.24
CA ALA A 301 3.30 4.35 17.81
C ALA A 301 3.00 3.15 18.73
N PRO A 302 1.76 3.03 19.24
CA PRO A 302 1.41 1.89 20.07
C PRO A 302 1.59 0.61 19.26
N THR A 303 2.12 -0.45 19.88
CA THR A 303 2.18 -1.77 19.26
C THR A 303 0.76 -2.20 18.87
N ILE A 304 0.48 -2.20 17.57
CA ILE A 304 -0.79 -2.67 17.05
C ILE A 304 -0.72 -4.19 17.06
N GLY A 305 -1.38 -4.83 18.03
CA GLY A 305 -1.55 -6.29 18.02
C GLY A 305 -2.33 -6.76 16.79
N HIS A 306 -2.56 -8.07 16.65
CA HIS A 306 -3.22 -8.69 15.48
C HIS A 306 -4.63 -8.16 15.11
N GLY A 307 -5.14 -7.20 15.85
CA GLY A 307 -6.48 -6.65 15.72
C GLY A 307 -7.52 -7.63 16.25
N ARG A 308 -8.72 -7.12 16.50
CA ARG A 308 -9.90 -7.96 16.64
C ARG A 308 -10.52 -8.11 15.28
N TRP A 309 -10.83 -9.34 14.89
CA TRP A 309 -11.58 -9.55 13.66
C TRP A 309 -12.92 -8.82 13.76
N VAL A 310 -13.20 -7.99 12.77
CA VAL A 310 -14.47 -7.28 12.60
C VAL A 310 -15.16 -7.80 11.35
N TRP A 311 -16.48 -7.72 11.33
CA TRP A 311 -17.25 -8.16 10.18
C TRP A 311 -16.94 -7.27 8.98
N PRO A 312 -16.56 -7.84 7.83
CA PRO A 312 -16.41 -7.07 6.61
C PRO A 312 -17.71 -6.34 6.27
N ALA A 313 -17.62 -5.07 5.85
CA ALA A 313 -18.80 -4.25 5.60
C ALA A 313 -19.78 -4.86 4.58
N HIS A 314 -19.26 -5.63 3.61
CA HIS A 314 -20.06 -6.26 2.56
C HIS A 314 -20.94 -7.42 3.06
N ILE A 315 -20.61 -8.07 4.19
CA ILE A 315 -21.45 -9.15 4.76
C ILE A 315 -22.54 -8.66 5.70
N ILE A 316 -22.48 -7.40 6.16
CA ILE A 316 -23.43 -6.84 7.13
C ILE A 316 -24.88 -6.89 6.61
N ARG A 317 -25.06 -6.76 5.29
CA ARG A 317 -26.38 -6.79 4.62
C ARG A 317 -26.65 -8.10 3.89
N ASP A 318 -25.85 -9.14 4.10
CA ASP A 318 -26.04 -10.42 3.42
C ASP A 318 -27.27 -11.15 3.96
N LYS A 319 -28.27 -11.37 3.10
CA LYS A 319 -29.55 -11.98 3.48
C LYS A 319 -29.40 -13.41 3.99
N THR A 320 -28.45 -14.16 3.44
CA THR A 320 -28.22 -15.56 3.84
C THR A 320 -27.64 -15.62 5.25
N LEU A 321 -26.62 -14.81 5.55
CA LEU A 321 -26.05 -14.68 6.88
C LEU A 321 -27.09 -14.19 7.88
N ALA A 322 -27.85 -13.15 7.53
CA ALA A 322 -28.92 -12.64 8.40
C ALA A 322 -29.94 -13.73 8.75
N LYS A 323 -30.31 -14.59 7.79
CA LYS A 323 -31.20 -15.73 8.04
C LYS A 323 -30.59 -16.76 8.99
N ILE A 324 -29.33 -17.17 8.76
CA ILE A 324 -28.62 -18.13 9.63
C ILE A 324 -28.57 -17.61 11.07
N ILE A 325 -28.19 -16.35 11.25
CA ILE A 325 -28.08 -15.73 12.59
C ILE A 325 -29.45 -15.60 13.25
N HIS A 326 -30.49 -15.29 12.47
CA HIS A 326 -31.84 -15.20 13.00
C HIS A 326 -32.33 -16.55 13.52
N GLU A 327 -32.12 -17.63 12.75
CA GLU A 327 -32.44 -19.00 13.16
C GLU A 327 -31.67 -19.40 14.43
N ASP A 328 -30.36 -19.16 14.47
CA ASP A 328 -29.54 -19.42 15.66
C ASP A 328 -29.95 -18.59 16.88
N GLY A 329 -30.38 -17.35 16.66
CA GLY A 329 -30.87 -16.46 17.71
C GLY A 329 -32.19 -16.94 18.31
N LEU A 330 -33.08 -17.53 17.50
CA LEU A 330 -34.31 -18.16 17.99
C LEU A 330 -33.99 -19.40 18.84
N THR A 331 -33.04 -20.23 18.41
CA THR A 331 -32.57 -21.37 19.21
C THR A 331 -32.01 -20.90 20.56
N LEU A 332 -31.14 -19.90 20.56
CA LEU A 332 -30.58 -19.32 21.78
C LEU A 332 -31.67 -18.76 22.71
N GLN A 333 -32.67 -18.06 22.16
CA GLN A 333 -33.77 -17.50 22.95
C GLN A 333 -34.56 -18.58 23.70
N ASN A 334 -34.80 -19.71 23.04
CA ASN A 334 -35.47 -20.86 23.67
C ASN A 334 -34.60 -21.46 24.78
N GLU A 335 -33.31 -21.70 24.51
CA GLU A 335 -32.38 -22.26 25.48
C GLU A 335 -32.21 -21.35 26.73
N LEU A 336 -32.13 -20.04 26.53
CA LEU A 336 -32.07 -19.07 27.63
C LEU A 336 -33.35 -19.09 28.49
N SER A 337 -34.52 -19.28 27.87
CA SER A 337 -35.80 -19.38 28.58
C SER A 337 -35.85 -20.65 29.44
N GLU A 338 -35.35 -21.77 28.91
CA GLU A 338 -35.25 -23.03 29.66
C GLU A 338 -34.27 -22.94 30.83
N ILE A 339 -33.10 -22.34 30.63
CA ILE A 339 -32.12 -22.14 31.70
C ILE A 339 -32.69 -21.22 32.78
N ALA A 340 -33.34 -20.11 32.42
CA ALA A 340 -33.95 -19.20 33.38
C ALA A 340 -34.94 -19.93 34.31
N GLN A 341 -35.76 -20.83 33.75
CA GLN A 341 -36.69 -21.64 34.54
C GLN A 341 -35.96 -22.64 35.47
N LYS A 342 -34.87 -23.27 35.00
CA LYS A 342 -34.05 -24.18 35.80
C LYS A 342 -33.34 -23.46 36.95
N GLU A 343 -32.85 -22.24 36.71
CA GLU A 343 -32.20 -21.41 37.72
C GLU A 343 -33.19 -20.98 38.82
N ILE A 344 -34.42 -20.60 38.45
CA ILE A 344 -35.50 -20.32 39.42
C ILE A 344 -35.78 -21.55 40.30
N ASN A 345 -35.69 -22.76 39.73
CA ASN A 345 -35.87 -24.02 40.44
C ASN A 345 -34.62 -24.48 41.21
N GLY A 346 -33.59 -23.64 41.33
CA GLY A 346 -32.36 -23.93 42.09
C GLY A 346 -31.38 -24.87 41.38
N GLN A 347 -31.57 -25.16 40.09
CA GLN A 347 -30.72 -26.07 39.29
C GLN A 347 -29.66 -25.32 38.47
N TRP A 348 -28.96 -24.37 39.10
CA TRP A 348 -27.93 -23.58 38.43
C TRP A 348 -26.69 -24.43 38.05
N ASN A 349 -26.15 -24.21 36.85
CA ASN A 349 -24.98 -24.94 36.34
C ASN A 349 -23.86 -23.98 35.88
N PRO A 350 -22.66 -24.02 36.50
CA PRO A 350 -21.55 -23.13 36.13
C PRO A 350 -21.00 -23.37 34.72
N ARG A 351 -21.21 -24.56 34.15
CA ARG A 351 -20.73 -24.93 32.80
C ARG A 351 -21.79 -24.73 31.72
N HIS A 352 -23.03 -24.41 32.10
CA HIS A 352 -24.14 -24.26 31.18
C HIS A 352 -25.14 -23.26 31.76
N ASN A 353 -24.86 -21.99 31.51
CA ASN A 353 -25.62 -20.83 31.97
C ASN A 353 -25.79 -19.82 30.83
N ALA A 354 -26.49 -18.72 31.11
CA ALA A 354 -26.74 -17.66 30.14
C ALA A 354 -25.45 -17.08 29.53
N GLN A 355 -24.39 -16.91 30.32
CA GLN A 355 -23.11 -16.37 29.83
C GLN A 355 -22.39 -17.34 28.90
N THR A 356 -22.37 -18.63 29.21
CA THR A 356 -21.76 -19.64 28.32
C THR A 356 -22.53 -19.78 27.03
N LEU A 357 -23.87 -19.81 27.08
CA LEU A 357 -24.70 -19.85 25.87
C LEU A 357 -24.50 -18.62 24.97
N TRP A 358 -24.42 -17.43 25.57
CA TRP A 358 -24.14 -16.21 24.82
C TRP A 358 -22.74 -16.24 24.17
N ALA A 359 -21.73 -16.75 24.88
CA ALA A 359 -20.38 -16.91 24.37
C ALA A 359 -20.31 -17.91 23.20
N ASP A 360 -21.03 -19.03 23.31
CA ASP A 360 -21.11 -20.05 22.24
C ASP A 360 -21.83 -19.50 21.01
N PHE A 361 -22.97 -18.83 21.21
CA PHE A 361 -23.70 -18.17 20.12
C PHE A 361 -22.85 -17.12 19.40
N THR A 362 -22.20 -16.21 20.14
CA THR A 362 -21.37 -15.16 19.52
C THR A 362 -20.15 -15.75 18.81
N SER A 363 -19.58 -16.85 19.30
CA SER A 363 -18.50 -17.59 18.65
C SER A 363 -18.96 -18.26 17.36
N LYS A 364 -20.11 -18.94 17.38
CA LYS A 364 -20.74 -19.55 16.20
C LYS A 364 -21.08 -18.50 15.14
N MET A 365 -21.72 -17.41 15.57
CA MET A 365 -22.06 -16.26 14.73
C MET A 365 -20.80 -15.70 14.01
N CYS A 366 -19.67 -15.57 14.72
CA CYS A 366 -18.41 -15.15 14.11
C CYS A 366 -17.85 -16.18 13.12
N ALA A 367 -17.96 -17.48 13.40
CA ALA A 367 -17.52 -18.54 12.50
C ALA A 367 -18.34 -18.56 11.20
N ASP A 368 -19.67 -18.44 11.30
CA ASP A 368 -20.56 -18.39 10.14
C ASP A 368 -20.36 -17.11 9.33
N ALA A 369 -20.18 -15.97 9.99
CA ALA A 369 -19.84 -14.72 9.32
C ALA A 369 -18.50 -14.81 8.58
N ARG A 370 -17.48 -15.48 9.14
CA ARG A 370 -16.19 -15.74 8.44
C ARG A 370 -16.36 -16.67 7.25
N LYS A 371 -17.13 -17.76 7.39
CA LYS A 371 -17.42 -18.70 6.31
C LYS A 371 -18.18 -18.00 5.18
N ARG A 372 -19.17 -17.18 5.52
CA ARG A 372 -19.91 -16.38 4.54
C ARG A 372 -19.03 -15.31 3.91
N ALA A 373 -18.20 -14.61 4.68
CA ALA A 373 -17.25 -13.65 4.13
C ALA A 373 -16.35 -14.27 3.07
N LYS A 374 -15.88 -15.51 3.26
CA LYS A 374 -15.12 -16.25 2.24
C LYS A 374 -15.92 -16.52 0.95
N ILE A 375 -17.20 -16.82 1.07
CA ILE A 375 -18.10 -17.10 -0.08
C ILE A 375 -18.53 -15.81 -0.80
N VAL A 376 -18.68 -14.72 -0.03
CA VAL A 376 -19.17 -13.41 -0.49
C VAL A 376 -18.01 -12.45 -0.82
N VAL A 377 -16.74 -12.88 -0.65
CA VAL A 377 -15.61 -12.14 -1.23
C VAL A 377 -15.99 -11.92 -2.70
N PRO A 378 -16.02 -10.67 -3.19
CA PRO A 378 -16.34 -10.45 -4.58
C PRO A 378 -15.38 -11.29 -5.42
N GLN A 379 -15.89 -12.15 -6.29
CA GLN A 379 -15.07 -13.06 -7.11
C GLN A 379 -13.89 -12.33 -7.76
N ILE A 380 -14.09 -11.06 -8.14
CA ILE A 380 -13.05 -10.17 -8.68
C ILE A 380 -11.87 -9.98 -7.70
N VAL A 381 -12.10 -9.83 -6.40
CA VAL A 381 -11.03 -9.65 -5.40
C VAL A 381 -10.21 -10.93 -5.23
N GLU A 382 -10.88 -12.08 -5.22
CA GLU A 382 -10.22 -13.39 -5.16
C GLU A 382 -9.41 -13.65 -6.44
N GLU A 383 -9.99 -13.41 -7.61
CA GLU A 383 -9.30 -13.53 -8.91
C GLU A 383 -8.07 -12.60 -9.00
N ILE A 384 -8.14 -11.39 -8.45
CA ILE A 384 -7.00 -10.47 -8.36
C ILE A 384 -5.90 -11.09 -7.50
N ALA A 385 -6.23 -11.60 -6.32
CA ALA A 385 -5.26 -12.19 -5.40
C ALA A 385 -4.59 -13.44 -6.01
N GLU A 386 -5.36 -14.33 -6.62
CA GLU A 386 -4.84 -15.50 -7.32
C GLU A 386 -3.93 -15.13 -8.50
N THR A 387 -4.33 -14.12 -9.28
CA THR A 387 -3.54 -13.68 -10.44
C THR A 387 -2.23 -13.04 -9.99
N LYS A 388 -2.23 -12.26 -8.91
CA LYS A 388 -1.00 -11.71 -8.30
C LYS A 388 -0.06 -12.83 -7.84
N ASN A 389 -0.55 -13.80 -7.07
CA ASN A 389 0.27 -14.92 -6.61
C ASN A 389 0.87 -15.72 -7.77
N LYS A 390 0.13 -15.91 -8.88
CA LYS A 390 0.66 -16.59 -10.07
C LYS A 390 1.78 -15.79 -10.75
N ILE A 391 1.64 -14.47 -10.84
CA ILE A 391 2.68 -13.59 -11.36
C ILE A 391 3.93 -13.70 -10.47
N ASP A 392 3.77 -13.56 -9.15
CA ASP A 392 4.89 -13.61 -8.21
C ASP A 392 5.65 -14.94 -8.28
N LEU A 393 4.93 -16.07 -8.40
CA LEU A 393 5.54 -17.39 -8.57
C LEU A 393 6.35 -17.51 -9.85
N ILE A 394 5.82 -17.01 -10.98
CA ILE A 394 6.49 -17.10 -12.29
C ILE A 394 7.68 -16.14 -12.38
N GLU A 395 7.53 -14.89 -11.89
CA GLU A 395 8.60 -13.89 -11.93
C GLU A 395 9.83 -14.34 -11.13
N ASN A 396 9.62 -15.13 -10.07
CA ASN A 396 10.67 -15.62 -9.17
C ASN A 396 11.01 -17.09 -9.37
N ASP A 397 10.53 -17.72 -10.46
CA ASP A 397 10.88 -19.09 -10.80
C ASP A 397 12.28 -19.14 -11.43
N GLU A 398 13.21 -19.86 -10.80
CA GLU A 398 14.58 -20.01 -11.30
C GLU A 398 14.69 -21.08 -12.40
N ASP A 399 13.70 -21.97 -12.52
CA ASP A 399 13.70 -23.07 -13.50
C ASP A 399 13.15 -22.65 -14.87
N LEU A 400 12.44 -21.50 -14.94
CA LEU A 400 11.88 -20.96 -16.19
C LEU A 400 12.89 -20.08 -16.94
N SER A 401 12.83 -20.15 -18.27
CA SER A 401 13.61 -19.23 -19.11
C SER A 401 13.04 -17.80 -19.04
N GLU A 402 13.89 -16.78 -19.21
CA GLU A 402 13.41 -15.39 -19.21
C GLU A 402 12.34 -15.12 -20.29
N GLU A 403 12.40 -15.83 -21.42
CA GLU A 403 11.41 -15.73 -22.50
C GLU A 403 10.05 -16.32 -22.08
N ASP A 404 10.05 -17.47 -21.40
CA ASP A 404 8.83 -18.09 -20.88
C ASP A 404 8.21 -17.26 -19.75
N ILE A 405 9.04 -16.71 -18.86
CA ILE A 405 8.63 -15.78 -17.80
C ILE A 405 7.97 -14.56 -18.45
N LEU A 406 8.64 -13.95 -19.44
CA LEU A 406 8.15 -12.76 -20.13
C LEU A 406 6.78 -13.00 -20.79
N LEU A 407 6.65 -14.05 -21.59
CA LEU A 407 5.42 -14.37 -22.29
C LEU A 407 4.26 -14.65 -21.32
N SER A 408 4.53 -15.42 -20.26
CA SER A 408 3.52 -15.78 -19.26
C SER A 408 3.10 -14.56 -18.41
N CYS A 409 4.06 -13.75 -17.99
CA CYS A 409 3.79 -12.57 -17.16
C CYS A 409 2.99 -11.52 -17.91
N VAL A 410 3.32 -11.23 -19.17
CA VAL A 410 2.58 -10.24 -19.99
C VAL A 410 1.08 -10.54 -20.00
N VAL A 411 0.69 -11.80 -20.22
CA VAL A 411 -0.72 -12.22 -20.25
C VAL A 411 -1.39 -12.07 -18.88
N LEU A 412 -0.74 -12.54 -17.82
CA LEU A 412 -1.29 -12.48 -16.46
C LEU A 412 -1.39 -11.04 -15.94
N GLN A 413 -0.45 -10.18 -16.31
CA GLN A 413 -0.42 -8.78 -15.91
C GLN A 413 -1.48 -7.95 -16.65
N GLU A 414 -1.73 -8.21 -17.94
CA GLU A 414 -2.87 -7.64 -18.64
C GLU A 414 -4.20 -8.05 -17.98
N LYS A 415 -4.31 -9.33 -17.60
CA LYS A 415 -5.49 -9.83 -16.86
C LYS A 415 -5.64 -9.11 -15.52
N LEU A 416 -4.56 -8.97 -14.74
CA LEU A 416 -4.56 -8.26 -13.46
C LEU A 416 -5.03 -6.81 -13.63
N THR A 417 -4.49 -6.11 -14.63
CA THR A 417 -4.85 -4.71 -14.93
C THR A 417 -6.33 -4.59 -15.28
N LYS A 418 -6.87 -5.48 -16.13
CA LYS A 418 -8.29 -5.50 -16.48
C LYS A 418 -9.18 -5.77 -15.27
N LEU A 419 -8.80 -6.68 -14.38
CA LEU A 419 -9.53 -6.98 -13.16
C LEU A 419 -9.53 -5.79 -12.18
N GLU A 420 -8.38 -5.15 -11.99
CA GLU A 420 -8.26 -3.94 -11.15
C GLU A 420 -9.08 -2.77 -11.70
N GLN A 421 -9.04 -2.52 -13.01
CA GLN A 421 -9.89 -1.52 -13.66
C GLN A 421 -11.38 -1.84 -13.53
N LYS A 422 -11.77 -3.11 -13.62
CA LYS A 422 -13.16 -3.54 -13.41
C LYS A 422 -13.59 -3.27 -11.97
N ARG A 423 -12.80 -3.69 -10.98
CA ARG A 423 -13.06 -3.44 -9.55
C ARG A 423 -13.21 -1.94 -9.27
N HIS A 424 -12.34 -1.12 -9.85
CA HIS A 424 -12.35 0.33 -9.69
C HIS A 424 -13.61 0.97 -10.26
N ARG A 425 -14.03 0.56 -11.47
CA ARG A 425 -15.28 1.02 -12.10
C ARG A 425 -16.51 0.59 -11.31
N ASP A 426 -16.58 -0.66 -10.87
CA ASP A 426 -17.72 -1.19 -10.10
C ASP A 426 -17.87 -0.45 -8.76
N THR A 427 -16.76 -0.15 -8.09
CA THR A 427 -16.74 0.62 -6.85
C THR A 427 -17.21 2.05 -7.08
N ARG A 428 -16.80 2.67 -8.19
CA ARG A 428 -17.24 4.02 -8.58
C ARG A 428 -18.73 4.07 -8.90
N LEU A 429 -19.24 3.11 -9.66
CA LEU A 429 -20.67 2.98 -9.97
C LEU A 429 -21.49 2.82 -8.69
N THR A 430 -21.02 1.96 -7.77
CA THR A 430 -21.67 1.77 -6.47
C THR A 430 -21.72 3.07 -5.66
N ALA A 431 -20.62 3.83 -5.65
CA ALA A 431 -20.57 5.13 -4.98
C ALA A 431 -21.52 6.16 -5.63
N GLN A 432 -21.60 6.20 -6.97
CA GLN A 432 -22.52 7.08 -7.70
C GLN A 432 -23.99 6.73 -7.45
N VAL A 433 -24.35 5.44 -7.51
CA VAL A 433 -25.70 4.97 -7.19
C VAL A 433 -26.06 5.35 -5.76
N ARG A 434 -25.14 5.15 -4.81
CA ARG A 434 -25.35 5.56 -3.43
C ARG A 434 -25.53 7.06 -3.31
N ASN A 435 -24.71 7.87 -3.98
CA ASN A 435 -24.87 9.33 -3.97
C ASN A 435 -26.21 9.76 -4.56
N ARG A 436 -26.68 9.11 -5.63
CA ARG A 436 -27.98 9.40 -6.23
C ARG A 436 -29.14 9.07 -5.28
N MET A 437 -29.03 8.01 -4.48
CA MET A 437 -30.09 7.62 -3.54
C MET A 437 -30.05 8.39 -2.22
N GLU A 438 -28.85 8.63 -1.68
CA GLU A 438 -28.65 9.11 -0.32
C GLU A 438 -28.07 10.54 -0.25
N GLY A 439 -27.53 11.06 -1.35
CA GLY A 439 -26.75 12.31 -1.39
C GLY A 439 -27.55 13.60 -1.39
N GLU A 440 -28.88 13.52 -1.50
CA GLU A 440 -29.80 14.66 -1.32
C GLU A 440 -30.74 14.45 -0.11
N VAL A 441 -30.57 13.36 0.63
CA VAL A 441 -31.40 13.02 1.78
C VAL A 441 -30.59 13.23 3.05
N ILE A 442 -31.10 13.98 4.02
CA ILE A 442 -30.41 14.18 5.32
C ILE A 442 -30.26 12.82 6.01
N ASN A 443 -29.05 12.27 5.96
CA ASN A 443 -28.67 11.00 6.55
C ASN A 443 -27.16 11.02 6.87
N ARG A 444 -26.64 9.91 7.39
CA ARG A 444 -25.21 9.77 7.71
C ARG A 444 -24.29 9.93 6.49
N TYR A 445 -24.76 9.55 5.31
CA TYR A 445 -23.99 9.69 4.07
C TYR A 445 -23.93 11.17 3.66
N TRP A 446 -25.07 11.87 3.60
CA TRP A 446 -25.16 13.30 3.28
C TRP A 446 -24.34 14.19 4.21
N THR A 447 -24.39 13.93 5.52
CA THR A 447 -23.58 14.65 6.54
C THR A 447 -22.09 14.34 6.46
N GLY A 448 -21.70 13.22 5.86
CA GLY A 448 -20.30 12.89 5.62
C GLY A 448 -19.74 13.49 4.32
N THR A 449 -20.61 13.85 3.37
CA THR A 449 -20.23 14.43 2.08
C THR A 449 -20.32 15.96 2.03
N ASN A 450 -21.22 16.57 2.81
CA ASN A 450 -21.43 18.02 2.93
C ASN A 450 -20.90 18.55 4.25
#